data_AF-A0A7C1AQY6-F1
#
_entry.id   AF-A0A7C1AQY6-F1
#
_cell.length_a   1.000
_cell.length_b   1.000
_cell.length_c   1.000
_cell.angle_alpha   90.00
_cell.angle_beta   90.00
_cell.angle_gamma   90.00
#
_symmetry.space_group_name_H-M   'P 1'
#
loop_
_entity.id
_entity.type
_entity.pdbx_description
1 polymer ?
#
loop_
_entity_poly.entity_id
_entity_poly.type
_entity_poly.pdbx_seq_one_letter_code
_entity_poly.pdbx_strand_id
1 'polypeptide(L)'
;KPLDDNTYLNASFDDTGHRITEEIVLFMESIGMDIEKFHHENGRGQYEIEFFPKDALTIADEIVLFKEIAERIADKYGVQICFLPKPFMDEAGSGMHFHQILIKNGKNIFYEKNLTEKGKKFISGQLKHASALTRILNPTENSYKRLKGGEEAPRYICWGYSNRSALIRVPPSGSIEIRSPDPMCNPYLAFSALLDAGFSGDEDLPPVQRDVYNLSDKELREYGIEELPGTLKESEEELKKDPILKEYMKFL
;
A
#
# COMPACT_ATOMS: atom_id res chain seq x y z
N LYS A 1 -4.50 15.24 -18.25
CA LYS A 1 -3.07 15.60 -18.13
C LYS A 1 -2.78 15.84 -16.65
N PRO A 2 -1.53 15.64 -16.19
CA PRO A 2 -1.09 16.08 -14.88
C PRO A 2 -1.40 17.55 -14.62
N LEU A 3 -1.59 17.90 -13.34
CA LEU A 3 -1.91 19.27 -12.90
C LEU A 3 -0.69 20.19 -12.96
N ASP A 4 0.49 19.64 -12.69
CA ASP A 4 1.80 20.29 -12.68
C ASP A 4 2.86 19.31 -13.21
N ASP A 5 4.11 19.78 -13.34
CA ASP A 5 5.28 18.98 -13.75
C ASP A 5 6.28 18.80 -12.59
N ASN A 6 5.84 18.95 -11.33
CA ASN A 6 6.69 18.80 -10.16
C ASN A 6 6.97 17.31 -9.87
N THR A 7 8.01 17.07 -9.08
CA THR A 7 8.49 15.73 -8.73
C THR A 7 8.75 15.62 -7.23
N TYR A 8 9.17 14.44 -6.79
CA TYR A 8 9.31 14.08 -5.38
C TYR A 8 9.95 15.15 -4.50
N LEU A 9 9.23 15.54 -3.43
CA LEU A 9 9.61 16.58 -2.46
C LEU A 9 9.89 17.97 -3.05
N ASN A 10 9.33 18.30 -4.21
CA ASN A 10 9.39 19.67 -4.72
C ASN A 10 8.72 20.65 -3.75
N ALA A 11 9.44 21.71 -3.38
CA ALA A 11 9.03 22.71 -2.39
C ALA A 11 8.34 23.94 -3.02
N SER A 12 7.79 23.82 -4.23
CA SER A 12 7.06 24.90 -4.88
C SER A 12 5.72 25.16 -4.20
N PHE A 13 5.65 26.19 -3.36
CA PHE A 13 4.41 26.61 -2.70
C PHE A 13 3.43 27.36 -3.63
N ASP A 14 3.87 27.71 -4.83
CA ASP A 14 3.08 28.47 -5.81
C ASP A 14 2.29 27.59 -6.79
N ASP A 15 2.46 26.27 -6.73
CA ASP A 15 1.72 25.37 -7.61
C ASP A 15 0.30 25.09 -7.08
N THR A 16 -0.64 24.91 -8.01
CA THR A 16 -2.07 24.75 -7.69
C THR A 16 -2.34 23.47 -6.91
N GLY A 17 -1.62 22.38 -7.18
CA GLY A 17 -1.88 21.11 -6.51
C GLY A 17 -1.38 21.11 -5.07
N HIS A 18 -0.29 21.81 -4.76
CA HIS A 18 0.15 22.06 -3.39
C HIS A 18 -0.93 22.78 -2.59
N ARG A 19 -1.51 23.87 -3.13
CA ARG A 19 -2.59 24.63 -2.46
C ARG A 19 -3.84 23.79 -2.23
N ILE A 20 -4.21 22.95 -3.19
CA ILE A 20 -5.35 22.03 -3.04
C ILE A 20 -5.06 21.00 -1.94
N THR A 21 -3.86 20.42 -1.94
CA THR A 21 -3.44 19.42 -0.94
C THR A 21 -3.38 20.04 0.45
N GLU A 22 -2.86 21.27 0.58
CA GLU A 22 -2.86 22.04 1.83
C GLU A 22 -4.29 22.30 2.32
N GLU A 23 -5.22 22.73 1.45
CA GLU A 23 -6.62 22.93 1.83
C GLU A 23 -7.28 21.62 2.30
N ILE A 24 -6.98 20.49 1.63
CA ILE A 24 -7.45 19.16 2.05
C ILE A 24 -6.95 18.83 3.45
N VAL A 25 -5.64 18.96 3.69
CA VAL A 25 -5.01 18.66 4.98
C VAL A 25 -5.59 19.55 6.09
N LEU A 26 -5.66 20.86 5.87
CA LEU A 26 -6.21 21.80 6.85
C LEU A 26 -7.68 21.50 7.18
N PHE A 27 -8.48 21.08 6.18
CA PHE A 27 -9.86 20.68 6.42
C PHE A 27 -9.94 19.39 7.24
N MET A 28 -9.16 18.38 6.88
CA MET A 28 -9.08 17.10 7.61
C MET A 28 -8.67 17.31 9.07
N GLU A 29 -7.64 18.12 9.33
CA GLU A 29 -7.22 18.47 10.69
C GLU A 29 -8.32 19.22 11.46
N SER A 30 -9.06 20.11 10.80
CA SER A 30 -10.16 20.87 11.42
C SER A 30 -11.31 19.99 11.93
N ILE A 31 -11.45 18.77 11.39
CA ILE A 31 -12.47 17.79 11.79
C ILE A 31 -11.89 16.64 12.63
N GLY A 32 -10.62 16.74 13.05
CA GLY A 32 -9.98 15.79 13.97
C GLY A 32 -9.32 14.58 13.29
N MET A 33 -9.05 14.64 11.98
CA MET A 33 -8.22 13.64 11.30
C MET A 33 -6.76 14.08 11.38
N ASP A 34 -5.93 13.28 12.03
CA ASP A 34 -4.53 13.63 12.30
C ASP A 34 -3.66 13.26 11.10
N ILE A 35 -3.02 14.27 10.49
CA ILE A 35 -2.14 14.11 9.32
C ILE A 35 -0.67 14.20 9.76
N GLU A 36 0.13 13.19 9.41
CA GLU A 36 1.55 13.15 9.76
C GLU A 36 2.37 14.03 8.81
N LYS A 37 2.12 13.92 7.51
CA LYS A 37 2.77 14.72 6.46
C LYS A 37 2.01 14.65 5.15
N PHE A 38 2.33 15.57 4.26
CA PHE A 38 1.99 15.48 2.85
C PHE A 38 3.16 15.98 1.99
N HIS A 39 3.27 15.49 0.77
CA HIS A 39 4.27 15.96 -0.18
C HIS A 39 3.93 15.61 -1.64
N HIS A 40 4.65 16.26 -2.56
CA HIS A 40 4.76 15.82 -3.95
C HIS A 40 5.42 14.45 -4.05
N GLU A 41 4.89 13.63 -4.95
CA GLU A 41 5.36 12.29 -5.25
C GLU A 41 6.14 12.23 -6.57
N ASN A 42 6.60 11.05 -6.97
CA ASN A 42 7.45 10.84 -8.15
C ASN A 42 6.75 11.19 -9.48
N GLY A 43 5.45 10.95 -9.59
CA GLY A 43 4.67 11.26 -10.79
C GLY A 43 4.26 12.72 -10.86
N ARG A 44 4.14 13.25 -12.08
CA ARG A 44 3.67 14.63 -12.27
C ARG A 44 2.26 14.83 -11.74
N GLY A 45 2.05 15.89 -10.95
CA GLY A 45 0.78 16.16 -10.27
C GLY A 45 0.34 15.05 -9.31
N GLN A 46 1.28 14.24 -8.80
CA GLN A 46 1.04 13.20 -7.83
C GLN A 46 1.39 13.72 -6.42
N TYR A 47 0.51 13.45 -5.47
CA TYR A 47 0.66 13.87 -4.08
C TYR A 47 0.38 12.69 -3.15
N GLU A 48 1.08 12.67 -2.02
CA GLU A 48 0.85 11.74 -0.92
C GLU A 48 0.44 12.52 0.33
N ILE A 49 -0.54 11.98 1.06
CA ILE A 49 -0.96 12.42 2.39
C ILE A 49 -0.89 11.20 3.30
N GLU A 50 -0.12 11.32 4.37
CA GLU A 50 0.10 10.26 5.35
C GLU A 50 -0.65 10.57 6.64
N PHE A 51 -1.38 9.56 7.13
CA PHE A 51 -2.20 9.65 8.33
C PHE A 51 -1.37 9.19 9.52
N PHE A 52 -1.60 9.80 10.69
CA PHE A 52 -1.05 9.23 11.92
C PHE A 52 -1.60 7.81 12.15
N PRO A 53 -0.80 6.87 12.69
CA PRO A 53 -1.27 5.53 12.97
C PRO A 53 -2.43 5.49 13.97
N LYS A 54 -3.57 4.92 13.57
CA LYS A 54 -4.73 4.63 14.43
C LYS A 54 -5.12 3.15 14.30
N ASP A 55 -6.17 2.73 15.01
CA ASP A 55 -6.70 1.38 14.84
C ASP A 55 -7.31 1.19 13.44
N ALA A 56 -7.40 -0.07 13.01
CA ALA A 56 -7.75 -0.42 11.64
C ALA A 56 -9.14 0.10 11.20
N LEU A 57 -10.12 0.13 12.12
CA LEU A 57 -11.46 0.59 11.78
C LEU A 57 -11.47 2.11 11.58
N THR A 58 -10.87 2.84 12.51
CA THR A 58 -10.76 4.30 12.43
C THR A 58 -10.02 4.73 11.16
N ILE A 59 -8.89 4.11 10.82
CA ILE A 59 -8.18 4.44 9.57
C ILE A 59 -9.01 4.10 8.33
N ALA A 60 -9.82 3.02 8.35
CA ALA A 60 -10.67 2.69 7.21
C ALA A 60 -11.73 3.76 6.97
N ASP A 61 -12.37 4.25 8.03
CA ASP A 61 -13.32 5.36 7.98
C ASP A 61 -12.63 6.62 7.44
N GLU A 62 -11.45 6.94 7.96
CA GLU A 62 -10.68 8.12 7.55
C GLU A 62 -10.23 8.07 6.08
N ILE A 63 -9.83 6.91 5.56
CA ILE A 63 -9.47 6.73 4.14
C ILE A 63 -10.68 6.99 3.23
N VAL A 64 -11.86 6.50 3.60
CA VAL A 64 -13.08 6.72 2.80
C VAL A 64 -13.47 8.19 2.84
N LEU A 65 -13.45 8.81 4.02
CA LEU A 65 -13.78 10.22 4.19
C LEU A 65 -12.79 11.13 3.47
N PHE A 66 -11.50 10.80 3.50
CA PHE A 66 -10.46 11.51 2.75
C PHE A 66 -10.78 11.61 1.26
N LYS A 67 -11.18 10.52 0.62
CA LYS A 67 -11.49 10.54 -0.83
C LYS A 67 -12.63 11.49 -1.16
N GLU A 68 -13.70 11.49 -0.36
CA GLU A 68 -14.83 12.42 -0.51
C GLU A 68 -14.39 13.88 -0.29
N ILE A 69 -13.62 14.14 0.78
CA ILE A 69 -13.11 15.48 1.08
C ILE A 69 -12.23 16.00 -0.06
N ALA A 70 -11.32 15.15 -0.54
CA ALA A 70 -10.39 15.47 -1.60
C ALA A 70 -11.14 15.84 -2.89
N GLU A 71 -12.10 15.02 -3.32
CA GLU A 71 -12.93 15.31 -4.50
C GLU A 71 -13.73 16.61 -4.34
N ARG A 72 -14.36 16.84 -3.18
CA ARG A 72 -15.14 18.05 -2.89
C ARG A 72 -14.30 19.33 -2.93
N ILE A 73 -13.08 19.27 -2.41
CA ILE A 73 -12.17 20.43 -2.41
C ILE A 73 -11.66 20.65 -3.83
N ALA A 74 -11.28 19.60 -4.56
CA ALA A 74 -10.83 19.69 -5.95
C ALA A 74 -11.87 20.37 -6.88
N ASP A 75 -13.16 20.10 -6.68
CA ASP A 75 -14.26 20.73 -7.43
C ASP A 75 -14.23 22.27 -7.33
N LYS A 76 -13.82 22.84 -6.18
CA LYS A 76 -13.71 24.29 -5.97
C LYS A 76 -12.66 24.94 -6.88
N TYR A 77 -11.69 24.14 -7.32
CA TYR A 77 -10.60 24.56 -8.20
C TYR A 77 -10.82 24.16 -9.67
N GLY A 78 -11.94 23.49 -9.97
CA GLY A 78 -12.24 23.00 -11.32
C GLY A 78 -11.29 21.92 -11.81
N VAL A 79 -10.71 21.15 -10.89
CA VAL A 79 -9.84 20.00 -11.19
C VAL A 79 -10.43 18.72 -10.61
N GLN A 80 -9.97 17.57 -11.10
CA GLN A 80 -10.40 16.26 -10.64
C GLN A 80 -9.24 15.52 -10.00
N ILE A 81 -9.44 14.99 -8.79
CA ILE A 81 -8.50 14.04 -8.18
C ILE A 81 -8.76 12.64 -8.72
N CYS A 82 -7.68 11.90 -8.99
CA CYS A 82 -7.74 10.58 -9.57
C CYS A 82 -7.03 9.56 -8.68
N PHE A 83 -7.80 8.64 -8.12
CA PHE A 83 -7.30 7.54 -7.28
C PHE A 83 -6.97 6.26 -8.07
N LEU A 84 -7.02 6.32 -9.41
CA LEU A 84 -6.66 5.16 -10.23
C LEU A 84 -5.19 4.77 -9.98
N PRO A 85 -4.85 3.47 -9.88
CA PRO A 85 -3.49 3.03 -9.56
C PRO A 85 -2.45 3.38 -10.64
N LYS A 86 -2.86 3.50 -11.90
CA LYS A 86 -2.01 3.85 -13.05
C LYS A 86 -2.83 4.66 -14.07
N PRO A 87 -3.06 5.97 -13.80
CA PRO A 87 -3.88 6.81 -14.67
C PRO A 87 -3.14 7.19 -15.97
N PHE A 88 -1.82 7.35 -15.89
CA PHE A 88 -0.93 7.61 -17.03
C PHE A 88 0.09 6.47 -17.14
N MET A 89 0.35 6.00 -18.35
CA MET A 89 1.21 4.82 -18.58
C MET A 89 2.70 5.15 -18.39
N ASP A 90 3.07 6.39 -18.71
CA ASP A 90 4.40 6.97 -18.70
C ASP A 90 4.80 7.65 -17.38
N GLU A 91 3.87 7.76 -16.42
CA GLU A 91 4.11 8.35 -15.09
C GLU A 91 4.21 7.28 -14.00
N ALA A 92 4.66 7.65 -12.80
CA ALA A 92 4.54 6.79 -11.62
C ALA A 92 3.07 6.41 -11.33
N GLY A 93 2.86 5.27 -10.69
CA GLY A 93 1.53 4.82 -10.26
C GLY A 93 1.25 5.18 -8.80
N SER A 94 -0.02 5.17 -8.41
CA SER A 94 -0.44 5.43 -7.03
C SER A 94 -0.68 4.13 -6.28
N GLY A 95 0.09 3.91 -5.21
CA GLY A 95 -0.17 2.88 -4.20
C GLY A 95 -0.93 3.44 -3.01
N MET A 96 -1.38 2.56 -2.12
CA MET A 96 -1.85 2.92 -0.78
C MET A 96 -1.17 1.97 0.18
N HIS A 97 0.04 2.33 0.61
CA HIS A 97 0.83 1.45 1.48
C HIS A 97 0.20 1.38 2.87
N PHE A 98 0.16 0.19 3.45
CA PHE A 98 -0.33 0.02 4.81
C PHE A 98 0.81 -0.31 5.77
N HIS A 99 1.01 0.57 6.74
CA HIS A 99 1.96 0.40 7.83
C HIS A 99 1.26 -0.26 9.02
N GLN A 100 1.66 -1.49 9.33
CA GLN A 100 1.02 -2.31 10.34
C GLN A 100 1.90 -2.43 11.59
N ILE A 101 1.32 -2.12 12.74
CA ILE A 101 1.90 -2.34 14.07
C ILE A 101 0.86 -3.04 14.94
N LEU A 102 1.32 -3.81 15.92
CA LEU A 102 0.44 -4.42 16.90
C LEU A 102 0.85 -3.96 18.30
N ILE A 103 -0.02 -3.19 18.95
CA ILE A 103 0.24 -2.66 20.28
C ILE A 103 -0.40 -3.59 21.33
N LYS A 104 0.41 -4.07 22.28
CA LYS A 104 -0.06 -4.79 23.47
C LYS A 104 0.60 -4.19 24.70
N ASN A 105 -0.21 -3.80 25.69
CA ASN A 105 0.27 -3.14 26.92
C ASN A 105 1.18 -1.93 26.63
N GLY A 106 0.79 -1.10 25.65
CA GLY A 106 1.52 0.11 25.26
C GLY A 106 2.84 -0.13 24.52
N LYS A 107 3.13 -1.37 24.08
CA LYS A 107 4.35 -1.71 23.32
C LYS A 107 4.02 -2.32 21.97
N ASN A 108 4.78 -1.96 20.95
CA ASN A 108 4.76 -2.66 19.67
C ASN A 108 5.33 -4.07 19.85
N ILE A 109 4.50 -5.09 19.68
CA ILE A 109 4.91 -6.49 19.82
C ILE A 109 5.36 -7.12 18.51
N PHE A 110 5.29 -6.40 17.39
CA PHE A 110 5.94 -6.81 16.15
C PHE A 110 7.39 -6.36 16.10
N TYR A 111 7.73 -5.24 16.73
CA TYR A 111 9.06 -4.64 16.64
C TYR A 111 9.51 -4.05 17.98
N GLU A 112 10.74 -4.38 18.37
CA GLU A 112 11.41 -3.78 19.53
C GLU A 112 12.67 -3.03 19.07
N LYS A 113 13.85 -3.68 19.13
CA LYS A 113 15.08 -3.20 18.48
C LYS A 113 15.23 -3.72 17.04
N ASN A 114 14.49 -4.79 16.75
CA ASN A 114 14.42 -5.48 15.47
C ASN A 114 13.04 -6.13 15.38
N LEU A 115 12.71 -6.69 14.22
CA LEU A 115 11.49 -7.47 14.03
C LEU A 115 11.50 -8.69 14.97
N THR A 116 10.46 -8.81 15.78
CA THR A 116 10.26 -9.94 16.70
C THR A 116 9.81 -11.19 15.94
N GLU A 117 9.86 -12.37 16.57
CA GLU A 117 9.27 -13.58 15.97
C GLU A 117 7.79 -13.42 15.64
N LYS A 118 7.04 -12.67 16.45
CA LYS A 118 5.63 -12.38 16.18
C LYS A 118 5.47 -11.57 14.91
N GLY A 119 6.31 -10.55 14.72
CA GLY A 119 6.31 -9.75 13.50
C GLY A 119 6.68 -10.59 12.27
N LYS A 120 7.68 -11.46 12.38
CA LYS A 120 8.08 -12.37 11.28
C LYS A 120 6.99 -13.36 10.90
N LYS A 121 6.32 -13.96 11.89
CA LYS A 121 5.17 -14.85 11.67
C LYS A 121 4.01 -14.10 11.02
N PHE A 122 3.76 -12.87 11.45
CA PHE A 122 2.75 -12.03 10.81
C PHE A 122 3.07 -11.77 9.32
N ILE A 123 4.34 -11.48 9.00
CA ILE A 123 4.80 -11.34 7.61
C ILE A 123 4.62 -12.65 6.83
N SER A 124 5.01 -13.79 7.41
CA SER A 124 4.94 -15.07 6.69
C SER A 124 3.51 -15.46 6.32
N GLY A 125 2.54 -15.16 7.18
CA GLY A 125 1.12 -15.29 6.86
C GLY A 125 0.70 -14.43 5.66
N GLN A 126 1.06 -13.14 5.66
CA GLN A 126 0.74 -12.25 4.52
C GLN A 126 1.43 -12.69 3.22
N LEU A 127 2.67 -13.17 3.26
CA LEU A 127 3.37 -13.68 2.08
C LEU A 127 2.74 -14.96 1.55
N LYS A 128 2.37 -15.90 2.44
CA LYS A 128 1.69 -17.15 2.08
C LYS A 128 0.38 -16.92 1.33
N HIS A 129 -0.33 -15.86 1.70
CA HIS A 129 -1.61 -15.48 1.11
C HIS A 129 -1.51 -14.34 0.08
N ALA A 130 -0.30 -13.92 -0.31
CA ALA A 130 -0.09 -12.71 -1.10
C ALA A 130 -0.84 -12.72 -2.45
N SER A 131 -0.85 -13.86 -3.14
CA SER A 131 -1.55 -14.01 -4.42
C SER A 131 -3.07 -13.86 -4.28
N ALA A 132 -3.66 -14.41 -3.22
CA ALA A 132 -5.08 -14.24 -2.91
C ALA A 132 -5.40 -12.82 -2.41
N LEU A 133 -4.56 -12.26 -1.52
CA LEU A 133 -4.65 -10.88 -1.05
C LEU A 133 -4.67 -9.89 -2.22
N THR A 134 -3.90 -10.15 -3.28
CA THR A 134 -3.84 -9.29 -4.46
C THR A 134 -5.22 -8.97 -5.01
N ARG A 135 -6.14 -9.94 -5.07
CA ARG A 135 -7.50 -9.68 -5.58
C ARG A 135 -8.27 -8.66 -4.74
N ILE A 136 -8.06 -8.65 -3.43
CA ILE A 136 -8.75 -7.77 -2.46
C ILE A 136 -8.07 -6.40 -2.43
N LEU A 137 -6.73 -6.39 -2.41
CA LEU A 137 -5.89 -5.20 -2.31
C LEU A 137 -5.76 -4.42 -3.64
N ASN A 138 -6.06 -5.09 -4.78
CA ASN A 138 -5.90 -4.57 -6.14
C ASN A 138 -7.14 -4.92 -6.98
N PRO A 139 -8.32 -4.34 -6.70
CA PRO A 139 -9.58 -4.91 -7.17
C PRO A 139 -9.95 -4.54 -8.62
N THR A 140 -9.09 -3.82 -9.35
CA THR A 140 -9.40 -3.31 -10.69
C THR A 140 -8.39 -3.76 -11.72
N GLU A 141 -8.78 -3.82 -13.00
CA GLU A 141 -7.84 -4.04 -14.10
C GLU A 141 -6.73 -2.98 -14.16
N ASN A 142 -7.01 -1.75 -13.71
CA ASN A 142 -6.00 -0.69 -13.67
C ASN A 142 -4.93 -0.94 -12.60
N SER A 143 -5.27 -1.63 -11.52
CA SER A 143 -4.33 -2.04 -10.46
C SER A 143 -3.17 -2.86 -11.02
N TYR A 144 -3.45 -3.80 -11.93
CA TYR A 144 -2.42 -4.67 -12.53
C TYR A 144 -1.52 -3.94 -13.53
N LYS A 145 -1.97 -2.81 -14.09
CA LYS A 145 -1.09 -1.93 -14.87
C LYS A 145 -0.04 -1.26 -13.99
N ARG A 146 -0.39 -0.93 -12.74
CA ARG A 146 0.58 -0.46 -11.74
C ARG A 146 1.56 -1.56 -11.37
N LEU A 147 1.05 -2.74 -11.00
CA LEU A 147 1.89 -3.85 -10.57
C LEU A 147 2.85 -4.31 -11.68
N LYS A 148 2.41 -4.41 -12.94
CA LYS A 148 3.27 -4.83 -14.06
C LYS A 148 4.18 -3.73 -14.62
N GLY A 149 3.77 -2.47 -14.51
CA GLY A 149 4.34 -1.37 -15.30
C GLY A 149 5.18 -0.35 -14.54
N GLY A 150 5.43 -0.52 -13.24
CA GLY A 150 6.13 0.47 -12.41
C GLY A 150 7.53 0.04 -12.00
N GLU A 151 8.46 1.00 -11.92
CA GLU A 151 9.81 0.81 -11.36
C GLU A 151 9.78 0.67 -9.81
N GLU A 152 8.71 1.09 -9.14
CA GLU A 152 8.62 1.10 -7.67
C GLU A 152 7.53 0.19 -7.08
N ALA A 153 6.55 -0.25 -7.89
CA ALA A 153 5.44 -1.08 -7.43
C ALA A 153 5.90 -2.54 -7.20
N PRO A 154 5.56 -3.17 -6.06
CA PRO A 154 6.04 -4.50 -5.76
C PRO A 154 5.45 -5.54 -6.71
N ARG A 155 6.32 -6.38 -7.28
CA ARG A 155 5.94 -7.53 -8.13
C ARG A 155 6.24 -8.88 -7.48
N TYR A 156 7.19 -8.90 -6.57
CA TYR A 156 7.79 -10.12 -6.05
C TYR A 156 7.38 -10.37 -4.61
N ILE A 157 6.92 -11.59 -4.32
CA ILE A 157 6.44 -12.04 -3.01
C ILE A 157 7.66 -12.32 -2.13
N CYS A 158 8.13 -11.28 -1.45
CA CYS A 158 9.21 -11.35 -0.48
C CYS A 158 9.12 -10.19 0.52
N TRP A 159 9.93 -10.25 1.57
CA TRP A 159 10.06 -9.16 2.53
C TRP A 159 11.51 -8.78 2.79
N GLY A 160 11.75 -7.55 3.24
CA GLY A 160 13.09 -7.12 3.63
C GLY A 160 13.13 -5.83 4.46
N TYR A 161 14.18 -5.69 5.27
CA TYR A 161 14.47 -4.42 5.97
C TYR A 161 14.79 -3.32 4.97
N SER A 162 14.10 -2.18 5.07
CA SER A 162 14.26 -1.02 4.20
C SER A 162 14.22 -1.31 2.68
N ASN A 163 13.78 -2.50 2.27
CA ASN A 163 13.84 -2.94 0.88
C ASN A 163 12.61 -2.45 0.10
N ARG A 164 12.79 -1.43 -0.75
CA ARG A 164 11.74 -0.87 -1.61
C ARG A 164 11.46 -1.69 -2.88
N SER A 165 12.15 -2.80 -3.10
CA SER A 165 11.82 -3.75 -4.18
C SER A 165 10.92 -4.91 -3.69
N ALA A 166 10.86 -5.13 -2.38
CA ALA A 166 10.05 -6.18 -1.76
C ALA A 166 8.58 -5.79 -1.63
N LEU A 167 7.70 -6.80 -1.59
CA LEU A 167 6.27 -6.65 -1.29
C LEU A 167 6.03 -6.10 0.11
N ILE A 168 6.74 -6.67 1.11
CA ILE A 168 6.68 -6.21 2.49
C ILE A 168 8.02 -5.59 2.88
N ARG A 169 7.99 -4.32 3.26
CA ARG A 169 9.14 -3.58 3.74
C ARG A 169 9.05 -3.40 5.26
N VAL A 170 10.17 -3.55 5.95
CA VAL A 170 10.26 -3.19 7.38
C VAL A 170 11.15 -1.95 7.49
N PRO A 171 10.59 -0.74 7.54
CA PRO A 171 11.36 0.49 7.75
C PRO A 171 11.99 0.54 9.15
N PRO A 172 13.00 1.41 9.36
CA PRO A 172 13.61 1.63 10.68
C PRO A 172 12.63 2.11 11.76
N SER A 173 11.46 2.66 11.38
CA SER A 173 10.39 3.03 12.30
C SER A 173 9.72 1.83 12.98
N GLY A 174 9.91 0.61 12.48
CA GLY A 174 9.44 -0.62 13.12
C GLY A 174 8.01 -1.06 12.77
N SER A 175 7.44 -0.53 11.70
CA SER A 175 6.18 -1.03 11.11
C SER A 175 6.42 -2.17 10.11
N ILE A 176 5.39 -2.93 9.80
CA ILE A 176 5.34 -3.86 8.66
C ILE A 176 4.57 -3.15 7.54
N GLU A 177 5.27 -2.68 6.52
CA GLU A 177 4.72 -1.94 5.38
C GLU A 177 4.41 -2.90 4.23
N ILE A 178 3.12 -3.15 3.94
CA ILE A 178 2.71 -3.87 2.73
C ILE A 178 2.40 -2.86 1.61
N ARG A 179 3.03 -3.04 0.45
CA ARG A 179 3.13 -2.01 -0.59
C ARG A 179 2.26 -2.28 -1.83
N SER A 180 1.70 -3.48 -1.93
CA SER A 180 0.81 -3.85 -3.04
C SER A 180 -0.57 -3.18 -3.03
N PRO A 181 -1.20 -2.80 -1.90
CA PRO A 181 -2.53 -2.20 -1.98
C PRO A 181 -2.52 -0.89 -2.77
N ASP A 182 -3.66 -0.57 -3.35
CA ASP A 182 -3.87 0.69 -4.06
C ASP A 182 -5.17 1.38 -3.63
N PRO A 183 -5.33 2.67 -3.97
CA PRO A 183 -6.48 3.45 -3.53
C PRO A 183 -7.83 2.95 -4.03
N MET A 184 -7.90 1.96 -4.93
CA MET A 184 -9.17 1.38 -5.37
C MET A 184 -9.67 0.26 -4.47
N CYS A 185 -8.83 -0.27 -3.57
CA CYS A 185 -9.30 -1.26 -2.60
C CYS A 185 -10.30 -0.67 -1.60
N ASN A 186 -11.22 -1.52 -1.15
CA ASN A 186 -12.07 -1.23 0.00
C ASN A 186 -11.20 -1.38 1.27
N PRO A 187 -10.95 -0.31 2.05
CA PRO A 187 -10.02 -0.37 3.17
C PRO A 187 -10.49 -1.32 4.28
N TYR A 188 -11.80 -1.47 4.49
CA TYR A 188 -12.33 -2.42 5.48
C TYR A 188 -12.03 -3.87 5.11
N LEU A 189 -12.24 -4.24 3.85
CA LEU A 189 -11.92 -5.58 3.36
C LEU A 189 -10.41 -5.80 3.34
N ALA A 190 -9.64 -4.79 2.94
CA ALA A 190 -8.19 -4.86 2.91
C ALA A 190 -7.60 -5.13 4.31
N PHE A 191 -7.98 -4.34 5.33
CA PHE A 191 -7.48 -4.54 6.68
C PHE A 191 -7.91 -5.88 7.27
N SER A 192 -9.17 -6.28 7.07
CA SER A 192 -9.66 -7.56 7.59
C SER A 192 -8.87 -8.74 6.97
N ALA A 193 -8.71 -8.73 5.64
CA ALA A 193 -7.96 -9.78 4.94
C ALA A 193 -6.47 -9.80 5.33
N LEU A 194 -5.85 -8.63 5.52
CA LEU A 194 -4.47 -8.52 5.97
C LEU A 194 -4.25 -9.04 7.39
N LEU A 195 -5.21 -8.81 8.29
CA LEU A 195 -5.17 -9.34 9.65
C LEU A 195 -5.36 -10.85 9.65
N ASP A 196 -6.36 -11.37 8.93
CA ASP A 196 -6.62 -12.81 8.83
C ASP A 196 -5.41 -13.55 8.22
N ALA A 197 -4.88 -13.02 7.12
CA ALA A 197 -3.67 -13.56 6.49
C ALA A 197 -2.46 -13.46 7.42
N GLY A 198 -2.24 -12.33 8.08
CA GLY A 198 -1.09 -12.16 8.96
C GLY A 198 -1.14 -13.06 10.19
N PHE A 199 -2.30 -13.20 10.83
CA PHE A 199 -2.43 -14.07 12.02
C PHE A 199 -2.43 -15.56 11.70
N SER A 200 -2.56 -15.96 10.42
CA SER A 200 -2.39 -17.36 10.01
C SER A 200 -0.93 -17.82 9.94
N GLY A 201 0.02 -16.88 9.96
CA GLY A 201 1.43 -17.18 9.75
C GLY A 201 2.11 -17.88 10.93
N ASP A 202 2.94 -18.86 10.58
CA ASP A 202 3.61 -19.76 11.51
C ASP A 202 5.11 -19.94 11.22
N GLU A 203 5.57 -19.49 10.04
CA GLU A 203 6.96 -19.64 9.57
C GLU A 203 7.84 -18.42 9.92
N ASP A 204 9.15 -18.65 10.10
CA ASP A 204 10.19 -17.61 10.17
C ASP A 204 10.93 -17.55 8.82
N LEU A 205 10.43 -16.70 7.92
CA LEU A 205 11.02 -16.52 6.59
C LEU A 205 12.21 -15.54 6.63
N PRO A 206 13.35 -15.86 6.01
CA PRO A 206 14.49 -14.95 5.97
C PRO A 206 14.19 -13.69 5.13
N PRO A 207 14.70 -12.52 5.52
CA PRO A 207 14.54 -11.31 4.72
C PRO A 207 15.42 -11.34 3.47
N VAL A 208 14.92 -10.77 2.37
CA VAL A 208 15.67 -10.53 1.14
C VAL A 208 16.28 -9.13 1.19
N GLN A 209 17.61 -9.05 1.25
CA GLN A 209 18.41 -7.82 1.34
C GLN A 209 19.05 -7.41 0.01
N ARG A 210 18.45 -7.87 -1.10
CA ARG A 210 18.85 -7.50 -2.46
C ARG A 210 17.71 -6.75 -3.12
N ASP A 211 18.06 -5.89 -4.08
CA ASP A 211 17.09 -5.35 -5.00
C ASP A 211 16.55 -6.49 -5.89
N VAL A 212 15.32 -6.91 -5.64
CA VAL A 212 14.72 -8.06 -6.33
C VAL A 212 14.41 -7.78 -7.79
N TYR A 213 14.35 -6.51 -8.20
CA TYR A 213 14.17 -6.15 -9.62
C TYR A 213 15.40 -6.46 -10.46
N ASN A 214 16.58 -6.53 -9.83
CA ASN A 214 17.86 -6.83 -10.49
C ASN A 214 18.24 -8.31 -10.42
N LEU A 215 17.41 -9.16 -9.82
CA LEU A 215 17.65 -10.60 -9.75
C LEU A 215 17.24 -11.26 -11.07
N SER A 216 18.07 -12.19 -11.54
CA SER A 216 17.71 -13.07 -12.65
C SER A 216 16.63 -14.08 -12.24
N ASP A 217 15.90 -14.64 -13.21
CA ASP A 217 14.93 -15.72 -12.96
C ASP A 217 15.54 -16.91 -12.19
N LYS A 218 16.84 -17.16 -12.39
CA LYS A 218 17.56 -18.22 -11.67
C LYS A 218 17.71 -17.85 -10.20
N GLU A 219 18.12 -16.63 -9.90
CA GLU A 219 18.24 -16.14 -8.53
C GLU A 219 16.89 -16.07 -7.83
N LEU A 220 15.84 -15.56 -8.50
CA LEU A 220 14.48 -15.55 -7.95
C LEU A 220 14.05 -16.96 -7.50
N ARG A 221 14.28 -17.99 -8.33
CA ARG A 221 14.03 -19.40 -7.96
C ARG A 221 14.89 -19.90 -6.82
N GLU A 222 16.17 -19.53 -6.75
CA GLU A 222 17.07 -19.89 -5.65
C GLU A 222 16.62 -19.30 -4.31
N TYR A 223 16.02 -18.10 -4.34
CA TYR A 223 15.43 -17.45 -3.17
C TYR A 223 13.99 -17.90 -2.87
N GLY A 224 13.37 -18.73 -3.73
CA GLY A 224 11.96 -19.12 -3.60
C GLY A 224 11.00 -17.94 -3.75
N ILE A 225 11.37 -16.94 -4.55
CA ILE A 225 10.57 -15.72 -4.75
C ILE A 225 9.63 -15.94 -5.94
N GLU A 226 8.34 -15.83 -5.66
CA GLU A 226 7.27 -15.89 -6.67
C GLU A 226 6.81 -14.46 -7.05
N GLU A 227 6.09 -14.36 -8.16
CA GLU A 227 5.47 -13.11 -8.60
C GLU A 227 4.01 -13.02 -8.15
N LEU A 228 3.53 -11.80 -7.88
CA LEU A 228 2.11 -11.53 -7.71
C LEU A 228 1.33 -11.84 -9.00
N PRO A 229 0.03 -12.19 -8.90
CA PRO A 229 -0.84 -12.33 -10.06
C PRO A 229 -0.77 -11.11 -10.97
N GLY A 230 -0.64 -11.37 -12.27
CA GLY A 230 -0.44 -10.35 -13.27
C GLY A 230 -1.74 -9.78 -13.84
N THR A 231 -2.89 -10.35 -13.51
CA THR A 231 -4.20 -9.89 -13.99
C THR A 231 -5.27 -10.04 -12.89
N LEU A 232 -6.37 -9.28 -13.03
CA LEU A 232 -7.52 -9.38 -12.13
C LEU A 232 -8.04 -10.81 -12.08
N LYS A 233 -8.17 -11.45 -13.25
CA LYS A 233 -8.60 -12.84 -13.39
C LYS A 233 -7.67 -13.82 -12.67
N GLU A 234 -6.35 -13.71 -12.86
CA GLU A 234 -5.40 -14.59 -12.18
C GLU A 234 -5.54 -14.48 -10.65
N SER A 235 -5.61 -13.26 -10.12
CA SER A 235 -5.75 -13.06 -8.68
C SER A 235 -7.09 -13.59 -8.13
N GLU A 236 -8.16 -13.52 -8.92
CA GLU A 236 -9.46 -14.05 -8.53
C GLU A 236 -9.43 -15.58 -8.43
N GLU A 237 -8.72 -16.25 -9.33
CA GLU A 237 -8.51 -17.70 -9.26
C GLU A 237 -7.64 -18.09 -8.07
N GLU A 238 -6.64 -17.29 -7.71
CA GLU A 238 -5.85 -17.50 -6.49
C GLU A 238 -6.69 -17.28 -5.22
N LEU A 239 -7.54 -16.26 -5.19
CA LEU A 239 -8.47 -16.03 -4.08
C LEU A 239 -9.45 -17.19 -3.88
N LYS A 240 -9.97 -17.79 -4.96
CA LYS A 240 -10.88 -18.96 -4.89
C LYS A 240 -10.22 -20.20 -4.27
N LYS A 241 -8.91 -20.35 -4.44
CA LYS A 241 -8.14 -21.50 -3.92
C LYS A 241 -7.70 -21.30 -2.47
N ASP A 242 -7.63 -20.06 -2.01
CA ASP A 242 -7.10 -19.74 -0.69
C ASP A 242 -7.95 -20.34 0.45
N PRO A 243 -7.36 -21.06 1.42
CA PRO A 243 -8.12 -21.73 2.46
C PRO A 243 -8.81 -20.75 3.43
N ILE A 244 -8.27 -19.54 3.61
CA ILE A 244 -8.75 -18.53 4.54
C ILE A 244 -9.51 -17.45 3.76
N LEU A 245 -8.85 -16.82 2.79
CA LEU A 245 -9.35 -15.61 2.15
C LEU A 245 -10.47 -15.85 1.14
N LYS A 246 -10.71 -17.09 0.68
CA LYS A 246 -11.82 -17.39 -0.24
C LYS A 246 -13.18 -16.90 0.26
N GLU A 247 -13.37 -16.77 1.58
CA GLU A 247 -14.63 -16.29 2.13
C GLU A 247 -14.92 -14.83 1.80
N TYR A 248 -13.88 -14.04 1.45
CA TYR A 248 -14.01 -12.65 1.04
C TYR A 248 -14.65 -12.49 -0.34
N MET A 249 -14.68 -13.57 -1.15
CA MET A 249 -15.35 -13.57 -2.46
C MET A 249 -16.82 -13.13 -2.38
N LYS A 250 -17.50 -13.33 -1.24
CA LYS A 250 -18.89 -12.90 -1.04
C LYS A 250 -19.08 -11.36 -1.00
N PHE A 251 -17.99 -10.61 -0.90
CA PHE A 251 -17.99 -9.15 -0.81
C PHE A 251 -17.43 -8.45 -2.06
N LEU A 252 -16.94 -9.21 -3.05
CA LEU A 252 -16.34 -8.72 -4.29
C LEU A 252 -17.30 -8.84 -5.47
#